data_AF-A0A9D7T104-F1
#
_entry.id   AF-A0A9D7T104-F1
#
_cell.length_a   1.000
_cell.length_b   1.000
_cell.length_c   1.000
_cell.angle_alpha   90.00
_cell.angle_beta   90.00
_cell.angle_gamma   90.00
#
_symmetry.space_group_name_H-M   'P 1'
#
loop_
_entity.id
_entity.type
_entity.pdbx_description
1 polymer ?
#
loop_
_entity_poly.entity_id
_entity_poly.type
_entity_poly.pdbx_seq_one_letter_code
_entity_poly.pdbx_strand_id
1 'polypeptide(L)'
;MSSAFRISLVTNIVLLGIVAALLWRDRPAAQIPIAPSARTAHARSAPSKTDAFTKELQPNSAGQKLTPIAIAQLEQAGIPRESLVNVLLEDLNRRTTKRVLELQKKYAPKLVPDREMRELSRESDAEQIRELKHAFGEEGYLAWDKEQTLRALNRARVPGDELPMTDDEAEQAYRLQKEFDQKNQDLQMAMEDGVADTADAGTLQAQAQQSLDHELEKLLGKQRFDELRGNTDPTTEVYRTFGDMNPSPGQAKAVVLAEQDYRAREAALAKRLHENPGDAANLTAELKAIRDAQDEKLRQIFGADAYDKMKQQNDPTYKTLKQYAEAWELKDQEIQSVYETIHPFQDQAAQTRSAAEMREAAGQRVNWRDINASIERAQQQAEANLQNLIGSERLRRLKQNGVLTIR
;
A
#
# COMPACT_ATOMS: atom_id res chain seq x y z
N MET A 1 35.59 -4.64 -1.28
CA MET A 1 34.41 -4.05 -0.59
C MET A 1 34.51 -2.55 -0.69
N SER A 2 33.68 -1.92 -1.52
CA SER A 2 33.75 -0.49 -1.83
C SER A 2 33.18 0.35 -0.69
N SER A 3 33.76 1.53 -0.49
CA SER A 3 33.37 2.54 0.51
C SER A 3 31.91 3.00 0.40
N ALA A 4 31.29 2.85 -0.78
CA ALA A 4 29.88 3.15 -1.01
C ALA A 4 28.91 2.26 -0.20
N PHE A 5 29.28 1.00 0.06
CA PHE A 5 28.42 0.06 0.78
C PHE A 5 28.35 0.37 2.29
N ARG A 6 29.42 0.95 2.85
CA ARG A 6 29.49 1.32 4.28
C ARG A 6 28.72 2.60 4.58
N ILE A 7 28.61 3.51 3.63
CA ILE A 7 27.88 4.78 3.80
C ILE A 7 26.37 4.53 3.71
N SER A 8 25.91 3.69 2.77
CA SER A 8 24.49 3.30 2.65
C SER A 8 23.94 2.62 3.91
N LEU A 9 24.75 1.74 4.55
CA LEU A 9 24.35 1.03 5.75
C LEU A 9 24.13 1.98 6.95
N VAL A 10 25.01 2.97 7.13
CA VAL A 10 24.91 3.93 8.24
C VAL A 10 23.71 4.86 8.07
N THR A 11 23.42 5.31 6.85
CA THR A 11 22.28 6.19 6.58
C THR A 11 20.94 5.51 6.81
N ASN A 12 20.81 4.22 6.43
CA ASN A 12 19.59 3.45 6.66
C ASN A 12 19.34 3.15 8.15
N ILE A 13 20.39 2.96 8.95
CA ILE A 13 20.28 2.76 10.40
C ILE A 13 19.81 4.04 11.11
N VAL A 14 20.29 5.21 10.67
CA VAL A 14 19.86 6.51 11.22
C VAL A 14 18.39 6.80 10.91
N LEU A 15 17.93 6.49 9.68
CA LEU A 15 16.52 6.62 9.28
C LEU A 15 15.60 5.70 10.08
N LEU A 16 16.00 4.45 10.32
CA LEU A 16 15.25 3.51 11.16
C LEU A 16 15.16 3.98 12.63
N GLY A 17 16.23 4.56 13.17
CA GLY A 17 16.23 5.13 14.53
C GLY A 17 15.26 6.30 14.70
N ILE A 18 15.10 7.15 13.68
CA ILE A 18 14.19 8.29 13.70
C ILE A 18 12.72 7.82 13.65
N VAL A 19 12.42 6.84 12.80
CA VAL A 19 11.06 6.28 12.69
C VAL A 19 10.64 5.55 13.98
N ALA A 20 11.57 4.82 14.62
CA ALA A 20 11.32 4.15 15.90
C ALA A 20 11.07 5.14 17.06
N ALA A 21 11.81 6.25 17.11
CA ALA A 21 11.62 7.30 18.12
C ALA A 21 10.28 8.03 17.99
N LEU A 22 9.73 8.12 16.78
CA LEU A 22 8.43 8.75 16.51
C LEU A 22 7.25 7.83 16.89
N LEU A 23 7.37 6.52 16.70
CA LEU A 23 6.29 5.57 17.01
C LEU A 23 6.13 5.28 18.52
N TRP A 24 7.16 5.52 19.33
CA TRP A 24 7.11 5.25 20.78
C TRP A 24 6.49 6.36 21.63
N ARG A 25 6.26 7.56 21.07
CA ARG A 25 5.96 8.74 21.91
C ARG A 25 4.46 9.01 22.13
N ASP A 26 3.56 8.37 21.36
CA ASP A 26 2.12 8.62 21.45
C ASP A 26 1.33 7.41 22.02
N ARG A 27 1.36 7.27 23.34
CA ARG A 27 0.30 6.57 24.09
C ARG A 27 -0.08 7.34 25.36
N PRO A 28 -1.22 8.04 25.40
CA PRO A 28 -1.89 8.33 26.65
C PRO A 28 -2.90 7.23 26.99
N ALA A 29 -2.77 6.69 28.20
CA ALA A 29 -3.73 5.82 28.86
C ALA A 29 -4.87 6.64 29.49
N ALA A 30 -6.12 6.19 29.35
CA ALA A 30 -7.15 6.21 30.41
C ALA A 30 -8.52 5.73 29.88
N GLN A 31 -9.14 4.83 30.64
CA GLN A 31 -10.52 4.36 30.51
C GLN A 31 -11.46 5.24 31.37
N ILE A 32 -12.70 5.47 30.94
CA ILE A 32 -13.86 5.69 31.83
C ILE A 32 -15.11 5.02 31.20
N PRO A 33 -15.91 4.26 31.97
CA PRO A 33 -17.09 3.54 31.48
C PRO A 33 -18.37 4.39 31.58
N ILE A 34 -19.29 4.28 30.62
CA ILE A 34 -20.68 4.75 30.78
C ILE A 34 -21.64 3.64 30.32
N ALA A 35 -22.57 3.32 31.22
CA ALA A 35 -23.62 2.30 31.12
C ALA A 35 -24.73 2.67 30.12
N PRO A 36 -25.57 1.71 29.69
CA PRO A 36 -26.51 1.88 28.58
C PRO A 36 -27.85 2.46 29.03
N SER A 37 -28.44 3.36 28.23
CA SER A 37 -29.85 3.73 28.34
C SER A 37 -30.70 2.94 27.35
N ALA A 38 -31.84 2.48 27.85
CA ALA A 38 -32.76 1.55 27.24
C ALA A 38 -33.75 2.21 26.25
N ARG A 39 -34.16 1.38 25.27
CA ARG A 39 -35.48 1.27 24.59
C ARG A 39 -36.14 2.54 24.03
N THR A 40 -36.50 2.46 22.73
CA THR A 40 -37.91 2.21 22.34
C THR A 40 -38.01 1.62 20.94
N ALA A 41 -38.91 0.66 20.79
CA ALA A 41 -39.26 -0.04 19.58
C ALA A 41 -40.54 0.54 18.99
N HIS A 42 -40.56 0.78 17.68
CA HIS A 42 -41.71 0.90 16.77
C HIS A 42 -41.14 0.79 15.35
N ALA A 43 -41.78 0.27 14.31
CA ALA A 43 -42.92 -0.60 14.16
C ALA A 43 -42.77 -1.24 12.77
N ARG A 44 -43.36 -2.42 12.64
CA ARG A 44 -43.37 -3.32 11.50
C ARG A 44 -44.16 -2.74 10.33
N SER A 45 -43.59 -2.77 9.12
CA SER A 45 -44.34 -2.70 7.87
C SER A 45 -43.86 -3.82 6.94
N ALA A 46 -44.79 -4.70 6.60
CA ALA A 46 -44.62 -5.90 5.78
C ALA A 46 -44.88 -5.58 4.28
N PRO A 47 -44.56 -6.52 3.37
CA PRO A 47 -44.09 -6.22 2.03
C PRO A 47 -45.19 -6.20 0.96
N SER A 48 -44.99 -5.41 -0.10
CA SER A 48 -45.73 -5.55 -1.35
C SER A 48 -44.92 -6.40 -2.34
N LYS A 49 -45.47 -7.57 -2.67
CA LYS A 49 -45.10 -8.42 -3.81
C LYS A 49 -45.87 -7.98 -5.07
N THR A 50 -45.41 -8.51 -6.21
CA THR A 50 -45.93 -8.52 -7.61
C THR A 50 -45.65 -7.22 -8.40
N ASP A 51 -44.92 -7.19 -9.54
CA ASP A 51 -44.82 -8.14 -10.67
C ASP A 51 -43.42 -8.11 -11.34
N ALA A 52 -42.72 -9.25 -11.40
CA ALA A 52 -42.39 -10.02 -12.62
C ALA A 52 -42.73 -9.38 -13.99
N PHE A 53 -41.71 -8.96 -14.75
CA PHE A 53 -41.42 -9.40 -16.14
C PHE A 53 -40.29 -8.58 -16.79
N THR A 54 -39.05 -8.85 -16.39
CA THR A 54 -37.87 -8.66 -17.28
C THR A 54 -36.86 -9.74 -16.92
N LYS A 55 -37.02 -10.91 -17.54
CA LYS A 55 -36.10 -12.04 -17.41
C LYS A 55 -34.93 -11.81 -18.36
N GLU A 56 -34.13 -10.80 -18.05
CA GLU A 56 -32.77 -10.66 -18.58
C GLU A 56 -31.89 -11.58 -17.72
N LEU A 57 -30.99 -12.35 -18.35
CA LEU A 57 -30.09 -13.28 -17.67
C LEU A 57 -29.19 -12.51 -16.67
N GLN A 58 -29.68 -12.32 -15.45
CA GLN A 58 -28.82 -12.11 -14.31
C GLN A 58 -28.21 -13.47 -13.94
N PRO A 59 -26.88 -13.60 -13.85
CA PRO A 59 -26.27 -14.80 -13.32
C PRO A 59 -26.61 -14.86 -11.83
N ASN A 60 -27.66 -15.61 -11.50
CA ASN A 60 -28.03 -16.00 -10.14
C ASN A 60 -27.02 -17.00 -9.52
N SER A 61 -25.74 -16.91 -9.90
CA SER A 61 -24.63 -17.74 -9.44
C SER A 61 -23.83 -17.06 -8.32
N ALA A 62 -24.43 -16.14 -7.57
CA ALA A 62 -23.85 -15.62 -6.34
C ALA A 62 -23.87 -16.71 -5.26
N GLY A 63 -22.88 -17.60 -5.28
CA GLY A 63 -22.61 -18.58 -4.23
C GLY A 63 -22.43 -20.04 -4.67
N GLN A 64 -22.49 -20.35 -5.98
CA GLN A 64 -22.22 -21.72 -6.42
C GLN A 64 -20.71 -21.92 -6.57
N LYS A 65 -20.10 -22.53 -5.55
CA LYS A 65 -18.66 -22.86 -5.57
C LYS A 65 -18.35 -23.73 -6.78
N LEU A 66 -17.31 -23.36 -7.54
CA LEU A 66 -16.82 -24.16 -8.66
C LEU A 66 -16.36 -25.52 -8.12
N THR A 67 -17.03 -26.60 -8.53
CA THR A 67 -16.65 -27.96 -8.18
C THR A 67 -15.63 -28.49 -9.19
N PRO A 68 -14.81 -29.49 -8.83
CA PRO A 68 -13.88 -30.13 -9.77
C PRO A 68 -14.55 -30.62 -11.07
N ILE A 69 -15.79 -31.12 -10.97
CA ILE A 69 -16.56 -31.60 -12.11
C ILE A 69 -16.95 -30.43 -13.03
N ALA A 70 -17.36 -29.30 -12.46
CA ALA A 70 -17.67 -28.10 -13.24
C ALA A 70 -16.42 -27.55 -13.94
N ILE A 71 -15.27 -27.55 -13.26
CA ILE A 71 -14.00 -27.13 -13.83
C ILE A 71 -13.59 -28.03 -15.00
N ALA A 72 -13.66 -29.35 -14.84
CA ALA A 72 -13.35 -30.28 -15.92
C ALA A 72 -14.28 -30.10 -17.13
N GLN A 73 -15.56 -29.81 -16.92
CA GLN A 73 -16.51 -29.52 -18.01
C GLN A 73 -16.19 -28.20 -18.73
N LEU A 74 -15.79 -27.16 -17.98
CA LEU A 74 -15.41 -25.87 -18.55
C LEU A 74 -14.07 -25.94 -19.30
N GLU A 75 -13.11 -26.73 -18.80
CA GLU A 75 -11.86 -27.03 -19.52
C GLU A 75 -12.14 -27.81 -20.81
N GLN A 76 -13.04 -28.80 -20.79
CA GLN A 76 -13.49 -29.52 -22.00
C GLN A 76 -14.22 -28.60 -23.00
N ALA A 77 -14.88 -27.55 -22.52
CA ALA A 77 -15.50 -26.51 -23.34
C ALA A 77 -14.48 -25.49 -23.90
N GLY A 78 -13.18 -25.66 -23.62
CA GLY A 78 -12.10 -24.82 -24.14
C GLY A 78 -11.81 -23.57 -23.31
N ILE A 79 -12.35 -23.46 -22.09
CA ILE A 79 -12.03 -22.33 -21.20
C ILE A 79 -10.67 -22.58 -20.55
N PRO A 80 -9.70 -21.65 -20.68
CA PRO A 80 -8.39 -21.82 -20.07
C PRO A 80 -8.46 -21.89 -18.54
N ARG A 81 -7.66 -22.77 -17.94
CA ARG A 81 -7.57 -22.93 -16.47
C ARG A 81 -7.29 -21.61 -15.76
N GLU A 82 -6.40 -20.78 -16.28
CA GLU A 82 -6.10 -19.45 -15.70
C GLU A 82 -7.34 -18.56 -15.58
N SER A 83 -8.24 -18.60 -16.57
CA SER A 83 -9.49 -17.84 -16.53
C SER A 83 -10.40 -18.34 -15.41
N LEU A 84 -10.46 -19.67 -15.20
CA LEU A 84 -11.23 -20.27 -14.11
C LEU A 84 -10.66 -19.93 -12.74
N VAL A 85 -9.32 -19.92 -12.60
CA VAL A 85 -8.66 -19.49 -11.37
C VAL A 85 -8.97 -18.03 -11.08
N ASN A 86 -8.87 -17.13 -12.06
CA ASN A 86 -9.15 -15.71 -11.87
C ASN A 86 -10.60 -15.46 -11.44
N VAL A 87 -11.57 -16.19 -12.01
CA VAL A 87 -12.98 -16.11 -11.60
C VAL A 87 -13.16 -16.56 -10.15
N LEU A 88 -12.50 -17.65 -9.73
CA LEU A 88 -12.55 -18.11 -8.33
C LEU A 88 -11.95 -17.07 -7.38
N LEU A 89 -10.78 -16.52 -7.73
CA LEU A 89 -10.10 -15.50 -6.93
C LEU A 89 -10.92 -14.20 -6.84
N GLU A 90 -11.62 -13.81 -7.91
CA GLU A 90 -12.49 -12.65 -7.91
C GLU A 90 -13.71 -12.84 -6.98
N ASP A 91 -14.33 -14.01 -7.00
CA ASP A 91 -15.42 -14.33 -6.07
C ASP A 91 -14.95 -14.30 -4.60
N LEU A 92 -13.78 -14.88 -4.32
CA LEU A 92 -13.19 -14.85 -3.00
C LEU A 92 -12.88 -13.41 -2.56
N ASN A 93 -12.28 -12.60 -3.44
CA ASN A 93 -12.00 -11.20 -3.15
C ASN A 93 -13.30 -10.41 -2.86
N ARG A 94 -14.38 -10.66 -3.59
CA ARG A 94 -15.70 -10.07 -3.31
C ARG A 94 -16.23 -10.48 -1.94
N ARG A 95 -16.05 -11.75 -1.53
CA ARG A 95 -16.43 -12.24 -0.19
C ARG A 95 -15.58 -11.61 0.91
N THR A 96 -14.26 -11.56 0.75
CA THR A 96 -13.34 -10.94 1.70
C THR A 96 -13.64 -9.45 1.85
N THR A 97 -13.88 -8.74 0.75
CA THR A 97 -14.27 -7.32 0.79
C THR A 97 -15.56 -7.09 1.58
N LYS A 98 -16.57 -7.97 1.42
CA LYS A 98 -17.79 -7.90 2.24
C LYS A 98 -17.50 -8.09 3.73
N ARG A 99 -16.66 -9.07 4.10
CA ARG A 99 -16.26 -9.29 5.50
C ARG A 99 -15.48 -8.10 6.07
N VAL A 100 -14.60 -7.48 5.29
CA VAL A 100 -13.90 -6.25 5.69
C VAL A 100 -14.92 -5.13 5.98
N LEU A 101 -15.91 -4.93 5.12
CA LEU A 101 -16.96 -3.92 5.33
C LEU A 101 -17.82 -4.23 6.57
N GLU A 102 -18.14 -5.50 6.81
CA GLU A 102 -18.86 -5.93 8.01
C GLU A 102 -18.05 -5.69 9.29
N LEU A 103 -16.75 -6.01 9.26
CA LEU A 103 -15.82 -5.75 10.34
C LEU A 103 -15.73 -4.24 10.62
N GLN A 104 -15.59 -3.42 9.59
CA GLN A 104 -15.61 -1.95 9.71
C GLN A 104 -16.92 -1.44 10.32
N LYS A 105 -18.08 -1.95 9.89
CA LYS A 105 -19.39 -1.61 10.47
C LYS A 105 -19.48 -1.99 11.94
N LYS A 106 -18.94 -3.14 12.34
CA LYS A 106 -18.94 -3.63 13.73
C LYS A 106 -18.15 -2.72 14.67
N TYR A 107 -17.02 -2.18 14.20
CA TYR A 107 -16.16 -1.32 15.02
C TYR A 107 -16.50 0.17 14.94
N ALA A 108 -17.29 0.60 13.96
CA ALA A 108 -17.70 1.99 13.81
C ALA A 108 -18.34 2.56 15.10
N PRO A 109 -17.95 3.78 15.54
CA PRO A 109 -17.11 4.77 14.84
C PRO A 109 -15.60 4.60 15.09
N LYS A 110 -15.16 3.55 15.78
CA LYS A 110 -13.74 3.28 16.03
C LYS A 110 -13.12 2.57 14.82
N LEU A 111 -11.82 2.78 14.62
CA LEU A 111 -11.06 2.01 13.64
C LEU A 111 -11.06 0.54 14.05
N VAL A 112 -11.08 -0.33 13.04
CA VAL A 112 -10.87 -1.76 13.25
C VAL A 112 -9.48 -1.95 13.87
N PRO A 113 -9.36 -2.68 14.99
CA PRO A 113 -8.05 -3.00 15.56
C PRO A 113 -7.17 -3.74 14.54
N ASP A 114 -5.89 -3.37 14.45
CA ASP A 114 -4.94 -3.98 13.49
C ASP A 114 -4.85 -5.51 13.62
N ARG A 115 -5.09 -6.03 14.83
CA ARG A 115 -5.13 -7.47 15.08
C ARG A 115 -6.26 -8.16 14.30
N GLU A 116 -7.45 -7.57 14.29
CA GLU A 116 -8.64 -8.16 13.64
C GLU A 116 -8.52 -8.11 12.12
N MET A 117 -7.96 -7.02 11.58
CA MET A 117 -7.64 -6.94 10.14
C MET A 117 -6.62 -8.00 9.72
N ARG A 118 -5.62 -8.27 10.56
CA ARG A 118 -4.62 -9.31 10.32
C ARG A 118 -5.19 -10.72 10.43
N GLU A 119 -6.01 -10.99 11.45
CA GLU A 119 -6.71 -12.27 11.58
C GLU A 119 -7.61 -12.54 10.37
N LEU A 120 -8.37 -11.54 9.91
CA LEU A 120 -9.17 -11.65 8.68
C LEU A 120 -8.31 -11.92 7.43
N SER A 121 -7.14 -11.28 7.32
CA SER A 121 -6.19 -11.54 6.22
C SER A 121 -5.75 -13.00 6.24
N ARG A 122 -5.32 -13.53 7.40
CA ARG A 122 -4.90 -14.94 7.55
C ARG A 122 -6.01 -15.92 7.20
N GLU A 123 -7.24 -15.63 7.64
CA GLU A 123 -8.40 -16.44 7.32
C GLU A 123 -8.69 -16.43 5.81
N SER A 124 -8.58 -15.26 5.17
CA SER A 124 -8.75 -15.11 3.72
C SER A 124 -7.71 -15.91 2.94
N ASP A 125 -6.43 -15.84 3.34
CA ASP A 125 -5.34 -16.59 2.70
C ASP A 125 -5.56 -18.11 2.84
N ALA A 126 -5.95 -18.57 4.03
CA ALA A 126 -6.26 -19.98 4.28
C ALA A 126 -7.52 -20.46 3.53
N GLU A 127 -8.52 -19.60 3.36
CA GLU A 127 -9.71 -19.90 2.54
C GLU A 127 -9.33 -20.00 1.06
N GLN A 128 -8.48 -19.09 0.56
CA GLN A 128 -8.02 -19.11 -0.83
C GLN A 128 -7.29 -20.40 -1.18
N ILE A 129 -6.32 -20.80 -0.36
CA ILE A 129 -5.58 -22.06 -0.56
C ILE A 129 -6.54 -23.25 -0.56
N ARG A 130 -7.48 -23.28 0.39
CA ARG A 130 -8.45 -24.38 0.52
C ARG A 130 -9.38 -24.46 -0.68
N GLU A 131 -9.87 -23.32 -1.18
CA GLU A 131 -10.77 -23.28 -2.32
C GLU A 131 -10.06 -23.64 -3.62
N LEU A 132 -8.84 -23.18 -3.84
CA LEU A 132 -8.05 -23.57 -4.99
C LEU A 132 -7.76 -25.08 -4.99
N LYS A 133 -7.36 -25.64 -3.84
CA LYS A 133 -7.17 -27.10 -3.68
C LYS A 133 -8.46 -27.87 -3.89
N HIS A 134 -9.59 -27.35 -3.41
CA HIS A 134 -10.89 -28.00 -3.60
C HIS A 134 -11.32 -27.96 -5.08
N ALA A 135 -11.04 -26.87 -5.78
CA ALA A 135 -11.43 -26.62 -7.15
C ALA A 135 -10.55 -27.40 -8.16
N PHE A 136 -9.23 -27.32 -8.01
CA PHE A 136 -8.26 -27.81 -8.99
C PHE A 136 -7.50 -29.06 -8.53
N GLY A 137 -7.73 -29.54 -7.31
CA GLY A 137 -6.94 -30.59 -6.67
C GLY A 137 -5.58 -30.07 -6.18
N GLU A 138 -4.84 -30.94 -5.46
CA GLU A 138 -3.52 -30.61 -4.93
C GLU A 138 -2.50 -30.32 -6.05
N GLU A 139 -2.49 -31.13 -7.11
CA GLU A 139 -1.59 -30.93 -8.25
C GLU A 139 -1.90 -29.64 -9.03
N GLY A 140 -3.19 -29.35 -9.26
CA GLY A 140 -3.60 -28.14 -9.95
C GLY A 140 -3.30 -26.87 -9.15
N TYR A 141 -3.48 -26.92 -7.83
CA TYR A 141 -3.06 -25.86 -6.92
C TYR A 141 -1.54 -25.67 -6.95
N LEU A 142 -0.75 -26.75 -6.86
CA LEU A 142 0.71 -26.67 -6.85
C LEU A 142 1.26 -26.09 -8.15
N ALA A 143 0.71 -26.48 -9.30
CA ALA A 143 1.09 -25.90 -10.58
C ALA A 143 0.81 -24.39 -10.64
N TRP A 144 -0.36 -23.97 -10.17
CA TRP A 144 -0.73 -22.55 -10.09
C TRP A 144 0.16 -21.78 -9.10
N ASP A 145 0.38 -22.31 -7.89
CA ASP A 145 1.22 -21.67 -6.85
C ASP A 145 2.66 -21.52 -7.35
N LYS A 146 3.20 -22.56 -8.00
CA LYS A 146 4.52 -22.53 -8.63
C LYS A 146 4.59 -21.43 -9.69
N GLU A 147 3.61 -21.35 -10.58
CA GLU A 147 3.57 -20.32 -11.62
C GLU A 147 3.51 -18.91 -11.02
N GLN A 148 2.64 -18.66 -10.03
CA GLN A 148 2.54 -17.35 -9.38
C GLN A 148 3.83 -16.98 -8.64
N THR A 149 4.44 -17.95 -7.95
CA THR A 149 5.69 -17.76 -7.21
C THR A 149 6.83 -17.40 -8.16
N LEU A 150 6.98 -18.13 -9.27
CA LEU A 150 8.01 -17.87 -10.26
C LEU A 150 7.76 -16.56 -11.04
N ARG A 151 6.50 -16.22 -11.30
CA ARG A 151 6.11 -14.92 -11.86
C ARG A 151 6.47 -13.77 -10.90
N ALA A 152 6.24 -13.95 -9.60
CA ALA A 152 6.63 -12.97 -8.59
C ALA A 152 8.16 -12.83 -8.47
N LEU A 153 8.90 -13.93 -8.60
CA LEU A 153 10.36 -13.92 -8.63
C LEU A 153 10.90 -13.19 -9.87
N ASN A 154 10.21 -13.30 -11.02
CA ASN A 154 10.52 -12.60 -12.26
C ASN A 154 9.87 -11.20 -12.35
N ARG A 155 9.31 -10.66 -11.28
CA ARG A 155 8.57 -9.38 -11.31
C ARG A 155 9.41 -8.17 -11.73
N ALA A 156 10.74 -8.28 -11.63
CA ALA A 156 11.68 -7.29 -12.14
C ALA A 156 11.93 -7.38 -13.65
N ARG A 157 11.26 -8.28 -14.38
CA ARG A 157 11.37 -8.40 -15.83
C ARG A 157 10.04 -8.03 -16.50
N VAL A 158 10.13 -7.65 -17.77
CA VAL A 158 8.95 -7.35 -18.59
C VAL A 158 8.16 -8.65 -18.79
N PRO A 159 6.81 -8.63 -18.67
CA PRO A 159 6.00 -9.81 -18.98
C PRO A 159 6.31 -10.35 -20.39
N GLY A 160 6.57 -11.65 -20.50
CA GLY A 160 6.97 -12.31 -21.76
C GLY A 160 8.49 -12.32 -22.03
N ASP A 161 9.30 -11.71 -21.16
CA ASP A 161 10.76 -11.84 -21.11
C ASP A 161 11.17 -12.38 -19.74
N GLU A 162 10.48 -13.40 -19.24
CA GLU A 162 10.86 -14.07 -17.99
C GLU A 162 12.23 -14.75 -18.15
N LEU A 163 12.95 -14.93 -17.03
CA LEU A 163 14.23 -15.65 -17.07
C LEU A 163 13.97 -17.10 -17.52
N PRO A 164 14.54 -17.55 -18.65
CA PRO A 164 14.38 -18.92 -19.06
C PRO A 164 15.05 -19.80 -18.01
N MET A 165 14.27 -20.63 -17.33
CA MET A 165 14.73 -21.60 -16.34
C MET A 165 14.43 -23.01 -16.86
N THR A 166 15.31 -23.97 -16.57
CA THR A 166 14.98 -25.39 -16.77
C THR A 166 13.90 -25.81 -15.77
N ASP A 167 13.19 -26.92 -16.02
CA ASP A 167 12.15 -27.41 -15.10
C ASP A 167 12.71 -27.68 -13.69
N ASP A 168 13.94 -28.19 -13.60
CA ASP A 168 14.66 -28.44 -12.35
C ASP A 168 15.06 -27.14 -11.65
N GLU A 169 15.54 -26.14 -12.39
CA GLU A 169 15.85 -24.80 -11.84
C GLU A 169 14.58 -24.12 -11.32
N ALA A 170 13.50 -24.16 -12.09
CA ALA A 170 12.21 -23.59 -11.70
C ALA A 170 11.63 -24.27 -10.45
N GLU A 171 11.79 -25.58 -10.32
CA GLU A 171 11.40 -26.33 -9.11
C GLU A 171 12.23 -25.93 -7.89
N GLN A 172 13.56 -25.80 -8.04
CA GLN A 172 14.43 -25.40 -6.95
C GLN A 172 14.20 -23.94 -6.53
N ALA A 173 14.06 -23.03 -7.49
CA ALA A 173 13.75 -21.62 -7.23
C ALA A 173 12.40 -21.45 -6.51
N TYR A 174 11.38 -22.22 -6.92
CA TYR A 174 10.09 -22.28 -6.22
C TYR A 174 10.27 -22.70 -4.76
N ARG A 175 10.99 -23.80 -4.48
CA ARG A 175 11.21 -24.27 -3.10
C ARG A 175 11.94 -23.25 -2.24
N LEU A 176 13.00 -22.64 -2.76
CA LEU A 176 13.75 -21.60 -2.07
C LEU A 176 12.86 -20.41 -1.71
N GLN A 177 11.99 -19.97 -2.63
CA GLN A 177 11.04 -18.89 -2.36
C GLN A 177 10.02 -19.29 -1.30
N LYS A 178 9.46 -20.50 -1.34
CA LYS A 178 8.52 -20.99 -0.31
C LYS A 178 9.17 -21.09 1.07
N GLU A 179 10.42 -21.54 1.15
CA GLU A 179 11.17 -21.57 2.42
C GLU A 179 11.39 -20.16 2.99
N PHE A 180 11.67 -19.18 2.13
CA PHE A 180 11.78 -17.78 2.53
C PHE A 180 10.44 -17.21 3.01
N ASP A 181 9.35 -17.44 2.27
CA ASP A 181 8.01 -16.97 2.63
C ASP A 181 7.57 -17.57 3.97
N GLN A 182 7.83 -18.87 4.19
CA GLN A 182 7.56 -19.54 5.46
C GLN A 182 8.36 -18.91 6.61
N LYS A 183 9.66 -18.66 6.43
CA LYS A 183 10.49 -18.00 7.46
C LYS A 183 9.97 -16.61 7.80
N ASN A 184 9.51 -15.83 6.81
CA ASN A 184 8.93 -14.52 7.06
C ASN A 184 7.59 -14.62 7.80
N GLN A 185 6.77 -15.61 7.47
CA GLN A 185 5.52 -15.85 8.17
C GLN A 185 5.77 -16.25 9.64
N ASP A 186 6.71 -17.16 9.88
CA ASP A 186 7.11 -17.58 11.23
C ASP A 186 7.66 -16.41 12.05
N LEU A 187 8.47 -15.56 11.43
CA LEU A 187 8.98 -14.33 12.03
C LEU A 187 7.84 -13.38 12.41
N GLN A 188 6.89 -13.17 11.50
CA GLN A 188 5.74 -12.30 11.75
C GLN A 188 4.88 -12.83 12.89
N MET A 189 4.69 -14.15 13.00
CA MET A 189 4.01 -14.77 14.14
C MET A 189 4.80 -14.57 15.44
N ALA A 190 6.12 -14.78 15.43
CA ALA A 190 6.97 -14.57 16.60
C ALA A 190 6.96 -13.10 17.09
N MET A 191 6.90 -12.13 16.18
CA MET A 191 6.75 -10.72 16.52
C MET A 191 5.39 -10.42 17.17
N GLU A 192 4.32 -11.07 16.73
CA GLU A 192 2.98 -10.89 17.28
C GLU A 192 2.82 -11.50 18.67
N ASP A 193 3.45 -12.65 18.88
CA ASP A 193 3.47 -13.33 20.18
C ASP A 193 4.43 -12.64 21.17
N GLY A 194 5.15 -11.59 20.73
CA GLY A 194 6.13 -10.86 21.54
C GLY A 194 7.40 -11.67 21.85
N VAL A 195 7.63 -12.74 21.10
CA VAL A 195 8.79 -13.63 21.22
C VAL A 195 10.03 -13.03 20.54
N ALA A 196 9.83 -12.25 19.48
CA ALA A 196 10.89 -11.51 18.78
C ALA A 196 10.60 -10.00 18.82
N ASP A 197 11.63 -9.19 19.11
CA ASP A 197 11.54 -7.74 18.96
C ASP A 197 11.77 -7.30 17.51
N THR A 198 11.50 -6.03 17.21
CA THR A 198 11.61 -5.50 15.84
C THR A 198 13.04 -5.47 15.29
N ALA A 199 14.05 -5.38 16.16
CA ALA A 199 15.45 -5.33 15.74
C ALA A 199 15.97 -6.74 15.39
N ASP A 200 15.60 -7.73 16.19
CA ASP A 200 15.85 -9.14 15.93
C ASP A 200 15.11 -9.59 14.67
N ALA A 201 13.87 -9.15 14.49
CA ALA A 201 13.09 -9.42 13.29
C ALA A 201 13.75 -8.87 12.01
N GLY A 202 14.20 -7.61 12.03
CA GLY A 202 14.92 -7.02 10.90
C GLY A 202 16.20 -7.79 10.56
N THR A 203 16.93 -8.26 11.57
CA THR A 203 18.16 -9.05 11.39
C THR A 203 17.86 -10.43 10.80
N LEU A 204 16.86 -11.14 11.32
CA LEU A 204 16.46 -12.46 10.85
C LEU A 204 15.88 -12.41 9.42
N GLN A 205 15.09 -11.39 9.11
CA GLN A 205 14.59 -11.17 7.75
C GLN A 205 15.74 -10.89 6.77
N ALA A 206 16.71 -10.05 7.16
CA ALA A 206 17.89 -9.80 6.32
C ALA A 206 18.72 -11.07 6.10
N GLN A 207 18.87 -11.93 7.12
CA GLN A 207 19.56 -13.22 7.01
C GLN A 207 18.80 -14.20 6.12
N ALA A 208 17.47 -14.27 6.23
CA ALA A 208 16.63 -15.10 5.38
C ALA A 208 16.72 -14.65 3.91
N GLN A 209 16.71 -13.33 3.68
CA GLN A 209 16.89 -12.73 2.36
C GLN A 209 18.27 -13.05 1.78
N GLN A 210 19.34 -12.84 2.54
CA GLN A 210 20.71 -13.17 2.13
C GLN A 210 20.89 -14.66 1.81
N SER A 211 20.21 -15.53 2.56
CA SER A 211 20.25 -16.98 2.31
C SER A 211 19.54 -17.35 1.01
N LEU A 212 18.36 -16.76 0.77
CA LEU A 212 17.64 -16.89 -0.50
C LEU A 212 18.48 -16.36 -1.68
N ASP A 213 19.10 -15.20 -1.50
CA ASP A 213 20.00 -14.59 -2.49
C ASP A 213 21.16 -15.50 -2.85
N HIS A 214 21.84 -16.03 -1.84
CA HIS A 214 23.00 -16.89 -2.04
C HIS A 214 22.65 -18.19 -2.78
N GLU A 215 21.56 -18.86 -2.39
CA GLU A 215 21.15 -20.12 -3.03
C GLU A 215 20.59 -19.88 -4.44
N LEU A 216 19.88 -18.77 -4.69
CA LEU A 216 19.46 -18.39 -6.04
C LEU A 216 20.65 -18.03 -6.94
N GLU A 217 21.66 -17.31 -6.43
CA GLU A 217 22.89 -17.01 -7.17
C GLU A 217 23.65 -18.30 -7.54
N LYS A 218 23.72 -19.25 -6.61
CA LYS A 218 24.32 -20.55 -6.84
C LYS A 218 23.56 -21.40 -7.86
N LEU A 219 22.22 -21.35 -7.82
CA LEU A 219 21.34 -22.07 -8.73
C LEU A 219 21.41 -21.53 -10.17
N LEU A 220 21.29 -20.21 -10.32
CA LEU A 220 21.15 -19.57 -11.63
C LEU A 220 22.50 -19.14 -12.22
N GLY A 221 23.52 -19.03 -11.37
CA GLY A 221 24.78 -18.36 -11.68
C GLY A 221 24.64 -16.83 -11.56
N LYS A 222 25.76 -16.17 -11.25
CA LYS A 222 25.81 -14.73 -10.98
C LYS A 222 25.12 -13.85 -12.04
N GLN A 223 25.38 -14.11 -13.32
CA GLN A 223 24.83 -13.29 -14.40
C GLN A 223 23.29 -13.35 -14.44
N ARG A 224 22.72 -14.55 -14.45
CA ARG A 224 21.27 -14.76 -14.49
C ARG A 224 20.60 -14.34 -13.18
N PHE A 225 21.30 -14.47 -12.05
CA PHE A 225 20.84 -13.94 -10.77
C PHE A 225 20.82 -12.41 -10.73
N ASP A 226 21.85 -11.74 -11.27
CA ASP A 226 21.87 -10.29 -11.43
C ASP A 226 20.73 -9.82 -12.35
N GLU A 227 20.45 -10.55 -13.43
CA GLU A 227 19.30 -10.32 -14.32
C GLU A 227 17.95 -10.52 -13.60
N LEU A 228 17.84 -11.55 -12.75
CA LEU A 228 16.65 -11.84 -11.93
C LEU A 228 16.42 -10.76 -10.86
N ARG A 229 17.49 -10.29 -10.22
CA ARG A 229 17.44 -9.32 -9.12
C ARG A 229 17.20 -7.88 -9.56
N GLY A 230 17.11 -7.62 -10.86
CA GLY A 230 16.98 -6.23 -11.30
C GLY A 230 18.27 -5.44 -11.12
N ASN A 231 19.46 -6.07 -11.17
CA ASN A 231 20.67 -5.32 -11.56
C ASN A 231 20.62 -4.89 -13.06
N THR A 232 19.50 -5.19 -13.70
CA THR A 232 19.00 -4.77 -15.00
C THR A 232 18.36 -3.38 -14.97
N ASP A 233 18.43 -2.75 -16.14
CA ASP A 233 17.97 -1.41 -16.52
C ASP A 233 17.12 -0.64 -15.46
N PRO A 234 17.60 0.51 -14.95
CA PRO A 234 16.87 1.33 -13.98
C PRO A 234 15.46 1.76 -14.43
N THR A 235 15.13 1.60 -15.71
CA THR A 235 13.77 1.81 -16.23
C THR A 235 12.76 0.78 -15.72
N THR A 236 13.19 -0.40 -15.26
CA THR A 236 12.32 -1.44 -14.67
C THR A 236 11.49 -0.91 -13.50
N GLU A 237 12.13 -0.18 -12.59
CA GLU A 237 11.45 0.42 -11.44
C GLU A 237 10.41 1.46 -11.88
N VAL A 238 10.68 2.13 -13.02
CA VAL A 238 9.74 3.08 -13.61
C VAL A 238 8.51 2.35 -14.14
N TYR A 239 8.66 1.24 -14.85
CA TYR A 239 7.52 0.45 -15.32
C TYR A 239 6.68 -0.10 -14.16
N ARG A 240 7.33 -0.45 -13.03
CA ARG A 240 6.62 -0.89 -11.83
C ARG A 240 5.84 0.24 -11.15
N THR A 241 6.48 1.40 -10.97
CA THR A 241 5.91 2.54 -10.24
C THR A 241 4.86 3.28 -11.06
N PHE A 242 5.09 3.40 -12.37
CA PHE A 242 4.30 4.21 -13.30
C PHE A 242 3.55 3.34 -14.32
N GLY A 243 3.40 2.04 -14.06
CA GLY A 243 2.80 1.08 -14.99
C GLY A 243 1.41 1.48 -15.48
N ASP A 244 0.59 2.08 -14.61
CA ASP A 244 -0.75 2.56 -14.96
C ASP A 244 -0.74 3.67 -16.04
N MET A 245 0.39 4.37 -16.19
CA MET A 245 0.58 5.38 -17.24
C MET A 245 1.19 4.80 -18.53
N ASN A 246 1.53 3.51 -18.56
CA ASN A 246 2.17 2.82 -19.69
C ASN A 246 3.34 3.61 -20.30
N PRO A 247 4.42 3.91 -19.54
CA PRO A 247 5.56 4.67 -20.04
C PRO A 247 6.11 4.06 -21.33
N SER A 248 6.40 4.90 -22.31
CA SER A 248 7.27 4.48 -23.43
C SER A 248 8.71 4.26 -22.94
N PRO A 249 9.55 3.48 -23.66
CA PRO A 249 10.95 3.31 -23.31
C PRO A 249 11.73 4.64 -23.21
N GLY A 250 11.36 5.64 -24.00
CA GLY A 250 11.95 6.99 -23.92
C GLY A 250 11.56 7.71 -22.63
N GLN A 251 10.28 7.66 -22.25
CA GLN A 251 9.79 8.24 -20.99
C GLN A 251 10.41 7.52 -19.79
N ALA A 252 10.53 6.19 -19.83
CA ALA A 252 11.11 5.45 -18.74
C ALA A 252 12.58 5.84 -18.48
N LYS A 253 13.37 5.99 -19.54
CA LYS A 253 14.75 6.49 -19.44
C LYS A 253 14.81 7.93 -18.91
N ALA A 254 13.89 8.79 -19.33
CA ALA A 254 13.82 10.17 -18.84
C ALA A 254 13.50 10.25 -17.35
N VAL A 255 12.61 9.37 -16.84
CA VAL A 255 12.33 9.28 -15.40
C VAL A 255 13.57 8.85 -14.62
N VAL A 256 14.28 7.83 -15.10
CA VAL A 256 15.53 7.40 -14.46
C VAL A 256 16.52 8.56 -14.31
N LEU A 257 16.70 9.36 -15.36
CA LEU A 257 17.59 10.52 -15.32
C LEU A 257 17.08 11.59 -14.35
N ALA A 258 15.77 11.84 -14.32
CA ALA A 258 15.16 12.77 -13.37
C ALA A 258 15.35 12.32 -11.91
N GLU A 259 15.19 11.02 -11.63
CA GLU A 259 15.44 10.42 -10.31
C GLU A 259 16.92 10.48 -9.90
N GLN A 260 17.85 10.23 -10.83
CA GLN A 260 19.28 10.36 -10.57
C GLN A 260 19.66 11.80 -10.23
N ASP A 261 19.16 12.77 -11.00
CA ASP A 261 19.35 14.20 -10.73
C ASP A 261 18.78 14.61 -9.37
N TYR A 262 17.58 14.14 -9.04
CA TYR A 262 16.93 14.39 -7.76
C TYR A 262 17.79 13.87 -6.60
N ARG A 263 18.18 12.59 -6.63
CA ARG A 263 19.01 11.96 -5.59
C ARG A 263 20.36 12.64 -5.42
N ALA A 264 20.99 13.06 -6.52
CA ALA A 264 22.26 13.78 -6.47
C ALA A 264 22.12 15.13 -5.75
N ARG A 265 21.03 15.87 -6.02
CA ARG A 265 20.76 17.17 -5.36
C ARG A 265 20.37 16.99 -3.89
N GLU A 266 19.55 15.99 -3.58
CA GLU A 266 19.18 15.63 -2.22
C GLU A 266 20.42 15.25 -1.38
N ALA A 267 21.31 14.42 -1.92
CA ALA A 267 22.56 14.05 -1.25
C ALA A 267 23.48 15.25 -1.01
N ALA A 268 23.55 16.18 -1.97
CA ALA A 268 24.32 17.42 -1.82
C ALA A 268 23.75 18.32 -0.71
N LEU A 269 22.42 18.41 -0.60
CA LEU A 269 21.75 19.13 0.48
C LEU A 269 21.95 18.48 1.85
N ALA A 270 21.82 17.16 1.93
CA ALA A 270 22.07 16.43 3.17
C ALA A 270 23.50 16.67 3.68
N LYS A 271 24.49 16.70 2.77
CA LYS A 271 25.87 17.04 3.09
C LYS A 271 26.00 18.48 3.61
N ARG A 272 25.36 19.45 2.96
CA ARG A 272 25.35 20.86 3.41
C ARG A 272 24.70 21.04 4.78
N LEU A 273 23.62 20.33 5.07
CA LEU A 273 22.96 20.35 6.36
C LEU A 273 23.89 19.84 7.48
N HIS A 274 24.65 18.78 7.19
CA HIS A 274 25.63 18.24 8.12
C HIS A 274 26.78 19.22 8.39
N GLU A 275 27.25 19.90 7.34
CA GLU A 275 28.35 20.86 7.43
C GLU A 275 27.92 22.20 8.09
N ASN A 276 26.68 22.63 7.88
CA ASN A 276 26.16 23.92 8.37
C ASN A 276 24.72 23.78 8.93
N PRO A 277 24.55 23.24 10.16
CA PRO A 277 23.22 23.05 10.76
C PRO A 277 22.46 24.36 11.02
N GLY A 278 23.16 25.50 11.08
CA GLY A 278 22.54 26.83 11.22
C GLY A 278 21.64 27.24 10.06
N ASP A 279 21.83 26.67 8.87
CA ASP A 279 21.08 26.99 7.65
C ASP A 279 19.83 26.12 7.42
N ALA A 280 19.40 25.33 8.42
CA ALA A 280 18.30 24.37 8.31
C ALA A 280 17.00 24.95 7.70
N ALA A 281 16.67 26.21 8.01
CA ALA A 281 15.48 26.88 7.46
C ALA A 281 15.59 27.16 5.95
N ASN A 282 16.77 27.56 5.45
CA ASN A 282 17.02 27.79 4.03
C ASN A 282 17.07 26.45 3.28
N LEU A 283 17.71 25.44 3.88
CA LEU A 283 17.81 24.09 3.31
C LEU A 283 16.46 23.39 3.18
N THR A 284 15.50 23.69 4.08
CA THR A 284 14.11 23.21 3.96
C THR A 284 13.42 23.75 2.70
N ALA A 285 13.61 25.04 2.40
CA ALA A 285 13.07 25.66 1.19
C ALA A 285 13.73 25.08 -0.08
N GLU A 286 15.04 24.80 -0.03
CA GLU A 286 15.77 24.15 -1.13
C GLU A 286 15.31 22.69 -1.36
N LEU A 287 15.06 21.92 -0.30
CA LEU A 287 14.49 20.57 -0.40
C LEU A 287 13.12 20.58 -1.09
N LYS A 288 12.24 21.52 -0.67
CA LYS A 288 10.94 21.70 -1.32
C LYS A 288 11.10 22.05 -2.79
N ALA A 289 11.99 22.99 -3.13
CA ALA A 289 12.22 23.39 -4.52
C ALA A 289 12.74 22.24 -5.39
N ILE A 290 13.57 21.35 -4.84
CA ILE A 290 14.05 20.16 -5.57
C ILE A 290 12.92 19.16 -5.82
N ARG A 291 12.05 18.95 -4.83
CA ARG A 291 10.87 18.09 -4.99
C ARG A 291 9.89 18.68 -6.01
N ASP A 292 9.60 19.96 -5.92
CA ASP A 292 8.72 20.66 -6.88
C ASP A 292 9.31 20.58 -8.31
N ALA A 293 10.64 20.71 -8.46
CA ALA A 293 11.32 20.55 -9.74
C ALA A 293 11.30 19.10 -10.27
N GLN A 294 11.32 18.10 -9.40
CA GLN A 294 11.16 16.69 -9.78
C GLN A 294 9.73 16.44 -10.27
N ASP A 295 8.72 16.87 -9.52
CA ASP A 295 7.30 16.75 -9.91
C ASP A 295 7.06 17.42 -11.27
N GLU A 296 7.62 18.62 -11.49
CA GLU A 296 7.52 19.31 -12.79
C GLU A 296 8.22 18.55 -13.93
N LYS A 297 9.40 17.96 -13.68
CA LYS A 297 10.05 17.09 -14.68
C LYS A 297 9.19 15.88 -15.01
N LEU A 298 8.56 15.25 -14.02
CA LEU A 298 7.69 14.09 -14.23
C LEU A 298 6.41 14.49 -15.01
N ARG A 299 5.84 15.66 -14.72
CA ARG A 299 4.76 16.26 -15.52
C ARG A 299 5.16 16.49 -16.97
N GLN A 300 6.38 16.94 -17.23
CA GLN A 300 6.89 17.11 -18.60
C GLN A 300 7.09 15.78 -19.33
N ILE A 301 7.50 14.72 -18.61
CA ILE A 301 7.73 13.39 -19.19
C ILE A 301 6.40 12.70 -19.53
N PHE A 302 5.44 12.70 -18.61
CA PHE A 302 4.18 11.96 -18.74
C PHE A 302 3.01 12.79 -19.28
N GLY A 303 3.14 14.13 -19.29
CA GLY A 303 2.03 15.06 -19.44
C GLY A 303 1.43 15.42 -18.08
N ALA A 304 1.15 16.72 -17.86
CA ALA A 304 0.66 17.22 -16.58
C ALA A 304 -0.62 16.52 -16.13
N ASP A 305 -1.61 16.40 -17.01
CA ASP A 305 -2.89 15.76 -16.71
C ASP A 305 -2.75 14.29 -16.31
N ALA A 306 -1.90 13.53 -17.01
CA ALA A 306 -1.70 12.10 -16.75
C ALA A 306 -0.99 11.88 -15.40
N TYR A 307 0.07 12.65 -15.15
CA TYR A 307 0.84 12.57 -13.91
C TYR A 307 0.02 13.01 -12.70
N ASP A 308 -0.70 14.14 -12.81
CA ASP A 308 -1.52 14.66 -11.71
C ASP A 308 -2.67 13.71 -11.37
N LYS A 309 -3.30 13.13 -12.40
CA LYS A 309 -4.33 12.10 -12.20
C LYS A 309 -3.76 10.86 -11.52
N MET A 310 -2.58 10.39 -11.92
CA MET A 310 -1.93 9.25 -11.28
C MET A 310 -1.58 9.55 -9.82
N LYS A 311 -1.00 10.73 -9.54
CA LYS A 311 -0.67 11.17 -8.16
C LYS A 311 -1.93 11.20 -7.30
N GLN A 312 -3.02 11.78 -7.81
CA GLN A 312 -4.31 11.80 -7.16
C GLN A 312 -4.88 10.40 -6.94
N GLN A 313 -4.86 9.53 -7.96
CA GLN A 313 -5.38 8.16 -7.86
C GLN A 313 -4.60 7.32 -6.84
N ASN A 314 -3.32 7.62 -6.63
CA ASN A 314 -2.47 6.96 -5.67
C ASN A 314 -2.51 7.56 -4.26
N ASP A 315 -3.09 8.75 -4.11
CA ASP A 315 -3.22 9.42 -2.83
C ASP A 315 -4.18 8.67 -1.88
N PRO A 316 -3.76 8.35 -0.64
CA PRO A 316 -4.59 7.63 0.33
C PRO A 316 -5.89 8.36 0.69
N THR A 317 -5.87 9.70 0.77
CA THR A 317 -7.05 10.53 1.03
C THR A 317 -8.04 10.39 -0.11
N TYR A 318 -7.58 10.49 -1.36
CA TYR A 318 -8.45 10.32 -2.53
C TYR A 318 -9.03 8.89 -2.63
N LYS A 319 -8.20 7.86 -2.41
CA LYS A 319 -8.65 6.46 -2.36
C LYS A 319 -9.73 6.25 -1.30
N THR A 320 -9.53 6.82 -0.12
CA THR A 320 -10.50 6.76 0.99
C THR A 320 -11.82 7.44 0.60
N LEU A 321 -11.75 8.65 0.02
CA LEU A 321 -12.95 9.38 -0.43
C LEU A 321 -13.72 8.58 -1.49
N LYS A 322 -13.03 7.96 -2.46
CA LYS A 322 -13.66 7.08 -3.45
C LYS A 322 -14.26 5.82 -2.84
N GLN A 323 -13.54 5.16 -1.94
CA GLN A 323 -13.98 3.92 -1.30
C GLN A 323 -15.28 4.12 -0.51
N TYR A 324 -15.43 5.26 0.17
CA TYR A 324 -16.61 5.55 0.98
C TYR A 324 -17.60 6.51 0.32
N ALA A 325 -17.43 6.81 -0.97
CA ALA A 325 -18.27 7.77 -1.69
C ALA A 325 -19.76 7.46 -1.57
N GLU A 326 -20.15 6.21 -1.81
CA GLU A 326 -21.55 5.77 -1.69
C GLU A 326 -22.07 5.89 -0.26
N ALA A 327 -21.29 5.46 0.73
CA ALA A 327 -21.67 5.50 2.15
C ALA A 327 -21.78 6.94 2.70
N TRP A 328 -21.03 7.88 2.12
CA TRP A 328 -21.06 9.29 2.50
C TRP A 328 -21.93 10.14 1.57
N GLU A 329 -22.59 9.50 0.59
CA GLU A 329 -23.40 10.15 -0.44
C GLU A 329 -22.64 11.25 -1.19
N LEU A 330 -21.34 11.04 -1.41
CA LEU A 330 -20.48 11.91 -2.19
C LEU A 330 -20.56 11.53 -3.68
N LYS A 331 -20.93 12.51 -4.51
CA LYS A 331 -20.84 12.38 -5.96
C LYS A 331 -19.39 12.55 -6.42
N ASP A 332 -19.06 12.06 -7.62
CA ASP A 332 -17.70 12.15 -8.16
C ASP A 332 -17.14 13.58 -8.18
N GLN A 333 -17.96 14.57 -8.50
CA GLN A 333 -17.57 15.99 -8.47
C GLN A 333 -17.31 16.48 -7.04
N GLU A 334 -18.09 16.02 -6.06
CA GLU A 334 -17.90 16.37 -4.64
C GLU A 334 -16.64 15.70 -4.09
N ILE A 335 -16.32 14.47 -4.50
CA ILE A 335 -15.06 13.79 -4.14
C ILE A 335 -13.86 14.64 -4.59
N GLN A 336 -13.90 15.12 -5.83
CA GLN A 336 -12.85 15.97 -6.38
C GLN A 336 -12.71 17.26 -5.56
N SER A 337 -13.80 17.98 -5.34
CA SER A 337 -13.75 19.26 -4.61
C SER A 337 -13.36 19.09 -3.13
N VAL A 338 -13.79 17.99 -2.49
CA VAL A 338 -13.37 17.65 -1.12
C VAL A 338 -11.87 17.38 -1.09
N TYR A 339 -11.36 16.58 -2.02
CA TYR A 339 -9.93 16.30 -2.13
C TYR A 339 -9.10 17.57 -2.36
N GLU A 340 -9.51 18.43 -3.30
CA GLU A 340 -8.85 19.71 -3.61
C GLU A 340 -8.88 20.68 -2.42
N THR A 341 -9.83 20.54 -1.50
CA THR A 341 -9.88 21.33 -0.26
C THR A 341 -8.97 20.75 0.83
N ILE A 342 -8.85 19.43 0.92
CA ILE A 342 -8.11 18.74 1.98
C ILE A 342 -6.62 18.65 1.69
N HIS A 343 -6.24 18.27 0.47
CA HIS A 343 -4.86 17.98 0.10
C HIS A 343 -3.91 19.17 0.33
N PRO A 344 -4.25 20.42 -0.07
CA PRO A 344 -3.36 21.55 0.17
C PRO A 344 -3.08 21.81 1.66
N PHE A 345 -4.09 21.57 2.51
CA PHE A 345 -3.93 21.68 3.95
C PHE A 345 -3.02 20.58 4.51
N GLN A 346 -3.24 19.32 4.11
CA GLN A 346 -2.40 18.20 4.53
C GLN A 346 -0.93 18.43 4.14
N ASP A 347 -0.68 18.87 2.91
CA ASP A 347 0.66 19.24 2.43
C ASP A 347 1.27 20.37 3.26
N GLN A 348 0.52 21.45 3.49
CA GLN A 348 1.01 22.59 4.25
C GLN A 348 1.36 22.19 5.68
N ALA A 349 0.54 21.37 6.32
CA ALA A 349 0.80 20.93 7.68
C ALA A 349 1.98 19.97 7.77
N ALA A 350 2.09 19.02 6.84
CA ALA A 350 3.24 18.13 6.76
C ALA A 350 4.54 18.93 6.54
N GLN A 351 4.53 19.93 5.65
CA GLN A 351 5.66 20.84 5.44
C GLN A 351 6.00 21.64 6.69
N THR A 352 5.01 22.18 7.39
CA THR A 352 5.20 22.97 8.61
C THR A 352 5.81 22.12 9.73
N ARG A 353 5.32 20.89 9.90
CA ARG A 353 5.83 19.93 10.88
C ARG A 353 7.24 19.48 10.54
N SER A 354 7.49 19.04 9.31
CA SER A 354 8.82 18.62 8.86
C SER A 354 9.88 19.73 8.98
N ALA A 355 9.50 20.98 8.66
CA ALA A 355 10.38 22.14 8.87
C ALA A 355 10.71 22.37 10.35
N ALA A 356 9.74 22.17 11.23
CA ALA A 356 9.94 22.25 12.67
C ALA A 356 10.84 21.12 13.19
N GLU A 357 10.60 19.87 12.77
CA GLU A 357 11.43 18.71 13.12
C GLU A 357 12.89 18.88 12.68
N MET A 358 13.12 19.38 11.46
CA MET A 358 14.48 19.66 10.97
C MET A 358 15.20 20.72 11.80
N ARG A 359 14.49 21.77 12.24
CA ARG A 359 15.07 22.80 13.12
C ARG A 359 15.43 22.23 14.49
N GLU A 360 14.55 21.40 15.06
CA GLU A 360 14.81 20.73 16.33
C GLU A 360 16.01 19.78 16.23
N ALA A 361 16.09 18.99 15.15
CA ALA A 361 17.22 18.10 14.88
C ALA A 361 18.55 18.86 14.68
N ALA A 362 18.49 20.08 14.14
CA ALA A 362 19.64 20.99 14.04
C ALA A 362 20.00 21.70 15.36
N GLY A 363 19.34 21.34 16.48
CA GLY A 363 19.59 21.91 17.81
C GLY A 363 18.96 23.29 18.03
N GLN A 364 18.09 23.74 17.12
CA GLN A 364 17.35 25.00 17.28
C GLN A 364 16.14 24.78 18.20
N ARG A 365 15.81 25.79 19.00
CA ARG A 365 14.60 25.76 19.83
C ARG A 365 13.37 25.92 18.94
N VAL A 366 12.49 24.94 18.97
CA VAL A 366 11.22 24.95 18.24
C VAL A 366 10.07 25.17 19.20
N ASN A 367 9.22 26.15 18.93
CA ASN A 367 7.98 26.33 19.68
C ASN A 367 6.87 25.44 19.09
N TRP A 368 6.84 24.18 19.53
CA TRP A 368 5.84 23.21 19.10
C TRP A 368 4.40 23.66 19.34
N ARG A 369 4.15 24.52 20.35
CA ARG A 369 2.82 25.07 20.59
C ARG A 369 2.38 25.98 19.45
N ASP A 370 3.26 26.85 18.96
CA ASP A 370 2.93 27.77 17.87
C ASP A 370 2.76 27.02 16.54
N ILE A 371 3.60 26.00 16.31
CA ILE A 371 3.50 25.11 15.14
C ILE A 371 2.16 24.39 15.14
N ASN A 372 1.80 23.74 16.25
CA ASN A 372 0.53 23.03 16.37
C ASN A 372 -0.67 23.99 16.24
N ALA A 373 -0.60 25.18 16.84
CA ALA A 373 -1.65 26.19 16.70
C ALA A 373 -1.77 26.73 15.25
N SER A 374 -0.69 26.73 14.47
CA SER A 374 -0.73 27.08 13.04
C SER A 374 -1.39 25.98 12.22
N ILE A 375 -1.04 24.72 12.48
CA ILE A 375 -1.63 23.55 11.83
C ILE A 375 -3.13 23.48 12.15
N GLU A 376 -3.51 23.69 13.40
CA GLU A 376 -4.90 23.65 13.86
C GLU A 376 -5.74 24.78 13.24
N ARG A 377 -5.18 25.98 13.08
CA ARG A 377 -5.85 27.07 12.34
C ARG A 377 -6.08 26.72 10.87
N ALA A 378 -5.08 26.12 10.20
CA ALA A 378 -5.24 25.67 8.83
C ALA A 378 -6.30 24.56 8.71
N GLN A 379 -6.34 23.65 9.69
CA GLN A 379 -7.36 22.60 9.78
C GLN A 379 -8.76 23.21 9.92
N GLN A 380 -8.95 24.16 10.85
CA GLN A 380 -10.24 24.82 11.06
C GLN A 380 -10.71 25.55 9.79
N GLN A 381 -9.81 26.16 9.03
CA GLN A 381 -10.14 26.80 7.75
C GLN A 381 -10.58 25.76 6.71
N ALA A 382 -9.87 24.64 6.57
CA ALA A 382 -10.26 23.55 5.69
C ALA A 382 -11.62 22.96 6.09
N GLU A 383 -11.85 22.76 7.40
CA GLU A 383 -13.12 22.28 7.93
C GLU A 383 -14.28 23.24 7.66
N ALA A 384 -14.08 24.54 7.81
CA ALA A 384 -15.11 25.54 7.50
C ALA A 384 -15.47 25.52 6.01
N ASN A 385 -14.48 25.41 5.12
CA ASN A 385 -14.69 25.29 3.68
C ASN A 385 -15.48 24.01 3.34
N LEU A 386 -15.10 22.88 3.93
CA LEU A 386 -15.81 21.62 3.75
C LEU A 386 -17.21 21.64 4.33
N GLN A 387 -17.43 22.30 5.47
CA GLN A 387 -18.78 22.44 6.05
C GLN A 387 -19.72 23.14 5.07
N ASN A 388 -19.22 24.16 4.37
CA ASN A 388 -19.99 24.86 3.34
C ASN A 388 -20.21 23.99 2.07
N LEU A 389 -19.26 23.11 1.75
CA LEU A 389 -19.29 22.31 0.51
C LEU A 389 -20.14 21.04 0.63
N ILE A 390 -20.01 20.29 1.72
CA ILE A 390 -20.67 18.97 1.90
C ILE A 390 -21.63 18.93 3.11
N GLY A 391 -21.74 20.00 3.87
CA GLY A 391 -22.58 20.05 5.07
C GLY A 391 -21.95 19.41 6.32
N SER A 392 -22.53 19.71 7.48
CA SER A 392 -22.00 19.31 8.79
C SER A 392 -21.96 17.81 9.02
N GLU A 393 -22.98 17.08 8.55
CA GLU A 393 -23.07 15.62 8.77
C GLU A 393 -22.03 14.85 7.95
N ARG A 394 -21.80 15.20 6.68
CA ARG A 394 -20.76 14.56 5.86
C ARG A 394 -19.36 14.95 6.35
N LEU A 395 -19.16 16.21 6.75
CA LEU A 395 -17.93 16.66 7.39
C LEU A 395 -17.63 15.86 8.68
N ARG A 396 -18.65 15.61 9.51
CA ARG A 396 -18.52 14.78 10.71
C ARG A 396 -18.02 13.37 10.37
N ARG A 397 -18.53 12.76 9.29
CA ARG A 397 -18.07 11.45 8.80
C ARG A 397 -16.62 11.49 8.33
N LEU A 398 -16.20 12.53 7.60
CA LEU A 398 -14.79 12.68 7.19
C LEU A 398 -13.85 12.78 8.39
N LYS A 399 -14.22 13.57 9.41
CA LYS A 399 -13.45 13.69 10.66
C LYS A 399 -13.33 12.36 11.39
N GLN A 400 -14.44 11.63 11.51
CA GLN A 400 -14.48 10.33 12.21
C GLN A 400 -13.60 9.27 11.54
N ASN A 401 -13.42 9.35 10.22
CA ASN A 401 -12.58 8.43 9.47
C ASN A 401 -11.13 8.91 9.32
N GLY A 402 -10.73 9.97 10.02
CA GLY A 402 -9.36 10.47 10.03
C GLY A 402 -8.90 11.10 8.72
N VAL A 403 -9.82 11.45 7.82
CA VAL A 403 -9.51 12.06 6.51
C VAL A 403 -8.92 13.48 6.70
N LEU A 404 -9.27 14.14 7.81
CA LEU A 404 -8.86 15.50 8.14
C LEU A 404 -7.76 15.59 9.20
N THR A 405 -7.31 14.45 9.73
CA THR A 405 -6.26 14.43 10.76
C THR A 405 -4.90 14.24 10.13
N ILE A 406 -3.96 15.12 10.48
CA ILE A 406 -2.53 14.92 10.21
C ILE A 406 -2.01 14.03 11.34
N ARG A 407 -1.50 12.85 11.02
CA ARG A 407 -0.83 11.97 11.98
C ARG A 407 0.58 12.49 12.26
#